data_AF-A0A382IX89-F1
#
_entry.id   AF-A0A382IX89-F1
#
_cell.length_a   1.000
_cell.length_b   1.000
_cell.length_c   1.000
_cell.angle_alpha   90.00
_cell.angle_beta   90.00
_cell.angle_gamma   90.00
#
_symmetry.space_group_name_H-M   'P 1'
#
loop_
_entity.id
_entity.type
_entity.pdbx_description
1 polymer ?
#
loop_
_entity_poly.entity_id
_entity_poly.type
_entity_poly.pdbx_seq_one_letter_code
_entity_poly.pdbx_strand_id
1 'polypeptide(L)'
;HDWVLIIDSDERCNRQLKIEIEKILSEEKINVDGYWVSIKTKFLGKLQNHDRALGYSGMRLVRKKTYKNYVLKSVHSKLVVVNAGRIKNKNAFLVHEPIRGFSSHFKKMVRYAEWSALDMYENGIRAKCYHFVFRPLFKFIVHYFIKLGFLDGMRGLILCQITAISVFMKYYKLYFLSKKLSKK
;
A
#
# COMPACT_ATOMS: atom_id res chain seq x y z
N HIS A 1 -5.85 12.43 -26.00
CA HIS A 1 -6.78 11.71 -25.10
C HIS A 1 -6.99 12.47 -23.78
N ASP A 2 -8.22 12.43 -23.25
CA ASP A 2 -8.67 13.06 -21.98
C ASP A 2 -8.42 12.17 -20.74
N TRP A 3 -7.86 10.97 -20.92
CA TRP A 3 -7.60 10.03 -19.83
C TRP A 3 -6.13 10.01 -19.42
N VAL A 4 -5.89 9.78 -18.13
CA VAL A 4 -4.57 9.68 -17.51
C VAL A 4 -4.51 8.40 -16.70
N LEU A 5 -3.44 7.64 -16.91
CA LEU A 5 -3.09 6.50 -16.06
C LEU A 5 -2.01 6.95 -15.07
N ILE A 6 -2.39 7.04 -13.79
CA ILE A 6 -1.50 7.35 -12.67
C ILE A 6 -0.75 6.07 -12.31
N ILE A 7 0.58 6.11 -12.35
CA ILE A 7 1.45 4.98 -12.02
C ILE A 7 2.58 5.51 -11.13
N ASP A 8 2.85 4.82 -10.02
CA ASP A 8 3.98 5.15 -9.15
C ASP A 8 5.30 4.64 -9.75
N SER A 9 6.44 5.25 -9.40
CA SER A 9 7.76 4.88 -9.95
C SER A 9 8.19 3.41 -9.70
N ASP A 10 7.55 2.73 -8.76
CA ASP A 10 7.74 1.33 -8.41
C ASP A 10 6.61 0.41 -8.89
N GLU A 11 5.67 0.93 -9.67
CA GLU A 11 4.59 0.18 -10.32
C GLU A 11 4.87 -0.04 -11.82
N ARG A 12 4.37 -1.16 -12.36
CA ARG A 12 4.46 -1.49 -13.79
C ARG A 12 3.11 -1.98 -14.30
N CYS A 13 2.66 -1.43 -15.42
CA CYS A 13 1.45 -1.90 -16.11
C CYS A 13 1.72 -3.25 -16.78
N ASN A 14 0.91 -4.26 -16.47
CA ASN A 14 1.01 -5.54 -17.15
C ASN A 14 0.30 -5.49 -18.52
N ARG A 15 0.62 -6.44 -19.41
CA ARG A 15 0.10 -6.47 -20.78
C ARG A 15 -1.44 -6.53 -20.82
N GLN A 16 -2.05 -7.32 -19.94
CA GLN A 16 -3.51 -7.46 -19.91
C GLN A 16 -4.20 -6.16 -19.49
N LEU A 17 -3.61 -5.40 -18.56
CA LEU A 17 -4.12 -4.09 -18.16
C LEU A 17 -4.08 -3.10 -19.31
N LYS A 18 -2.99 -3.09 -20.10
CA LYS A 18 -2.93 -2.27 -21.31
C LYS A 18 -4.09 -2.58 -22.26
N ILE A 19 -4.29 -3.86 -22.60
CA ILE A 19 -5.36 -4.31 -23.51
C ILE A 19 -6.74 -3.90 -22.97
N GLU A 20 -6.97 -4.08 -21.68
CA GLU A 20 -8.25 -3.73 -21.05
C GLU A 20 -8.51 -2.21 -21.08
N ILE A 21 -7.48 -1.40 -20.83
CA ILE A 21 -7.58 0.06 -20.91
C ILE A 21 -7.86 0.49 -22.34
N GLU A 22 -7.13 -0.05 -23.33
CA GLU A 22 -7.37 0.25 -24.75
C GLU A 22 -8.80 -0.10 -25.17
N LYS A 23 -9.31 -1.26 -24.72
CA LYS A 23 -10.70 -1.66 -24.94
C LYS A 23 -11.68 -0.66 -24.34
N ILE A 24 -11.53 -0.30 -23.06
CA ILE A 24 -12.38 0.70 -22.39
C ILE A 24 -12.36 2.04 -23.13
N LEU A 25 -11.18 2.48 -23.58
CA LEU A 25 -11.00 3.76 -24.27
C LEU A 25 -11.52 3.75 -25.72
N SER A 26 -11.80 2.57 -26.28
CA SER A 26 -12.42 2.42 -27.61
C SER A 26 -13.95 2.46 -27.58
N GLU A 27 -14.57 2.43 -26.40
CA GLU A 27 -16.03 2.53 -26.26
C GLU A 27 -16.53 3.91 -26.68
N GLU A 28 -17.61 3.97 -27.47
CA GLU A 28 -18.21 5.22 -27.96
C GLU A 28 -18.65 6.15 -26.82
N LYS A 29 -19.07 5.58 -25.68
CA LYS A 29 -19.55 6.33 -24.52
C LYS A 29 -19.05 5.73 -23.20
N ILE A 30 -18.13 6.43 -22.55
CA ILE A 30 -17.61 6.07 -21.23
C ILE A 30 -18.32 6.89 -20.15
N ASN A 31 -19.26 6.25 -19.44
CA ASN A 31 -20.13 6.86 -18.44
C ASN A 31 -19.52 6.99 -17.03
N VAL A 32 -18.20 6.82 -16.90
CA VAL A 32 -17.48 6.98 -15.62
C VAL A 32 -16.36 8.00 -15.76
N ASP A 33 -15.92 8.55 -14.63
CA ASP A 33 -14.83 9.53 -14.55
C ASP A 33 -13.51 8.94 -14.04
N GLY A 34 -13.52 7.65 -13.66
CA GLY A 34 -12.34 6.92 -13.23
C GLY A 34 -12.56 5.42 -13.08
N TYR A 35 -11.47 4.66 -13.04
CA TYR A 35 -11.46 3.23 -12.81
C TYR A 35 -10.49 2.85 -11.70
N TRP A 36 -10.98 2.00 -10.79
CA TRP A 36 -10.13 1.25 -9.89
C TRP A 36 -9.39 0.15 -10.66
N VAL A 37 -8.08 0.09 -10.44
CA VAL A 37 -7.19 -0.90 -11.02
C VAL A 37 -6.62 -1.76 -9.90
N SER A 38 -6.65 -3.08 -10.09
CA SER A 38 -6.04 -4.04 -9.17
C SER A 38 -4.52 -3.85 -9.12
N ILE A 39 -3.93 -3.97 -7.93
CA ILE A 39 -2.49 -3.88 -7.73
C ILE A 39 -2.03 -5.18 -7.10
N LYS A 40 -1.03 -5.83 -7.71
CA LYS A 40 -0.39 -7.03 -7.16
C LYS A 40 1.04 -6.73 -6.78
N THR A 41 1.39 -7.07 -5.55
CA THR A 41 2.76 -6.92 -5.08
C THR A 41 3.64 -8.04 -5.62
N LYS A 42 4.80 -7.68 -6.16
CA LYS A 42 5.90 -8.60 -6.44
C LYS A 42 6.90 -8.53 -5.28
N PHE A 43 7.18 -9.67 -4.69
CA PHE A 43 8.12 -9.79 -3.57
C PHE A 43 9.06 -10.98 -3.82
N LEU A 44 10.37 -10.76 -3.65
CA LEU A 44 11.42 -11.76 -3.90
C LEU A 44 11.23 -12.51 -5.24
N GLY A 45 11.03 -11.73 -6.30
CA GLY A 45 10.90 -12.23 -7.67
C GLY A 45 9.53 -12.80 -8.05
N LYS A 46 8.60 -13.01 -7.11
CA LYS A 46 7.28 -13.61 -7.40
C LYS A 46 6.12 -12.69 -7.02
N LEU A 47 5.06 -12.73 -7.82
CA LEU A 47 3.78 -12.10 -7.49
C LEU A 47 3.18 -12.80 -6.27
N GLN A 48 2.72 -12.01 -5.31
CA GLN A 48 1.97 -12.50 -4.16
C GLN A 48 0.49 -12.57 -4.53
N ASN A 49 -0.19 -13.66 -4.17
CA ASN A 49 -1.57 -13.90 -4.57
C ASN A 49 -2.56 -13.77 -3.40
N HIS A 50 -2.08 -13.88 -2.16
CA HIS A 50 -2.94 -14.01 -0.98
C HIS A 50 -2.77 -12.84 -0.01
N ASP A 51 -1.59 -12.66 0.59
CA ASP A 51 -1.38 -11.56 1.51
C ASP A 51 -1.22 -10.23 0.75
N ARG A 52 -2.23 -9.39 0.89
CA ARG A 52 -2.32 -8.06 0.27
C ARG A 52 -1.84 -6.95 1.20
N ALA A 53 -0.87 -7.23 2.06
CA ALA A 53 -0.35 -6.27 3.02
C ALA A 53 0.09 -4.94 2.40
N LEU A 54 0.51 -4.98 1.13
CA LEU A 54 1.11 -3.87 0.41
C LEU A 54 0.20 -3.26 -0.68
N GLY A 55 -1.07 -3.69 -0.78
CA GLY A 55 -2.04 -3.07 -1.69
C GLY A 55 -3.08 -4.03 -2.27
N TYR A 56 -4.27 -3.51 -2.60
CA TYR A 56 -5.36 -4.31 -3.17
C TYR A 56 -5.90 -3.75 -4.48
N SER A 57 -6.01 -2.42 -4.58
CA SER A 57 -6.38 -1.67 -5.79
C SER A 57 -6.26 -0.18 -5.50
N GLY A 58 -6.10 0.62 -6.56
CA GLY A 58 -6.06 2.07 -6.48
C GLY A 58 -6.89 2.72 -7.58
N MET A 59 -7.34 3.95 -7.36
CA MET A 59 -7.89 4.81 -8.42
C MET A 59 -6.72 5.23 -9.32
N ARG A 60 -6.61 4.65 -10.52
CA ARG A 60 -5.40 4.77 -11.35
C ARG A 60 -5.69 5.32 -12.74
N LEU A 61 -6.79 4.91 -13.39
CA LEU A 61 -7.18 5.46 -14.69
C LEU A 61 -8.30 6.50 -14.49
N VAL A 62 -8.04 7.76 -14.81
CA VAL A 62 -8.98 8.85 -14.53
C VAL A 62 -9.02 9.90 -15.64
N ARG A 63 -10.13 10.65 -15.74
CA ARG A 63 -10.21 11.78 -16.67
C ARG A 63 -9.37 12.96 -16.18
N LYS A 64 -8.76 13.73 -17.08
CA LYS A 64 -7.95 14.91 -16.70
C LYS A 64 -8.76 15.90 -15.86
N LYS A 65 -10.04 16.10 -16.20
CA LYS A 65 -10.94 17.01 -15.48
C LYS A 65 -11.13 16.66 -14.00
N THR A 66 -10.94 15.40 -13.57
CA THR A 66 -11.11 15.01 -12.15
C THR A 66 -9.90 15.36 -11.28
N TYR A 67 -8.81 15.87 -11.86
CA TYR A 67 -7.64 16.31 -11.10
C TYR A 67 -7.98 17.41 -10.06
N LYS A 68 -9.01 18.23 -10.30
CA LYS A 68 -9.49 19.24 -9.33
C LYS A 68 -9.98 18.63 -8.00
N ASN A 69 -10.29 17.33 -7.97
CA ASN A 69 -10.76 16.61 -6.79
C ASN A 69 -9.61 15.87 -6.06
N TYR A 70 -8.36 16.25 -6.32
CA TYR A 70 -7.20 15.67 -5.65
C TYR A 70 -7.10 16.21 -4.22
N VAL A 71 -7.47 15.39 -3.24
CA VAL A 71 -7.32 15.76 -1.83
C VAL A 71 -5.91 15.39 -1.38
N LEU A 72 -5.09 16.41 -1.16
CA LEU A 72 -3.78 16.27 -0.51
C LEU A 72 -4.01 15.95 0.98
N LYS A 73 -3.72 14.72 1.39
CA LYS A 73 -3.45 14.39 2.80
C LYS A 73 -1.95 14.16 2.96
N SER A 74 -1.41 14.61 4.09
CA SER A 74 0.01 14.66 4.47
C SER A 74 0.82 13.39 4.26
N VAL A 75 0.19 12.21 4.15
CA VAL A 75 0.91 10.93 3.99
C VAL A 75 0.36 10.08 2.82
N HIS A 76 -0.86 10.34 2.34
CA HIS A 76 -1.49 9.62 1.23
C HIS A 76 -2.45 10.59 0.52
N SER A 77 -1.98 11.24 -0.53
CA SER A 77 -2.90 11.93 -1.42
C SER A 77 -3.92 10.93 -1.98
N LYS A 78 -5.20 11.27 -1.89
CA LYS A 78 -6.27 10.40 -2.38
C LYS A 78 -7.09 11.19 -3.38
N LEU A 79 -7.08 10.73 -4.62
CA LEU A 79 -8.00 11.23 -5.63
C LEU A 79 -9.40 10.70 -5.30
N VAL A 80 -10.36 11.62 -5.14
CA VAL A 80 -11.77 11.27 -4.91
C VAL A 80 -12.50 11.39 -6.25
N VAL A 81 -12.91 10.26 -6.79
CA VAL A 81 -13.76 10.18 -7.99
C VAL A 81 -15.11 9.62 -7.57
N VAL A 82 -16.16 10.44 -7.68
CA VAL A 82 -17.52 10.09 -7.25
C VAL A 82 -18.13 9.04 -8.16
N ASN A 83 -18.02 9.23 -9.48
CA ASN A 83 -18.51 8.28 -10.48
C ASN A 83 -17.37 7.41 -11.02
N ALA A 84 -17.17 6.24 -10.39
CA ALA A 84 -16.04 5.37 -10.67
C ALA A 84 -16.44 3.94 -11.00
N GLY A 85 -15.84 3.38 -12.05
CA GLY A 85 -15.89 1.97 -12.40
C GLY A 85 -14.76 1.15 -11.75
N ARG A 86 -14.75 -0.16 -12.01
CA ARG A 86 -13.63 -1.05 -11.70
C ARG A 86 -13.27 -1.88 -12.92
N ILE A 87 -11.98 -2.07 -13.16
CA ILE A 87 -11.54 -3.09 -14.11
C ILE A 87 -11.85 -4.47 -13.52
N LYS A 88 -12.77 -5.20 -14.17
CA LYS A 88 -13.27 -6.50 -13.70
C LYS A 88 -12.30 -7.64 -13.98
N ASN A 89 -11.47 -7.50 -15.01
CA ASN A 89 -10.52 -8.51 -15.42
C ASN A 89 -9.44 -8.73 -14.35
N LYS A 90 -9.45 -9.88 -13.67
CA LYS A 90 -8.51 -10.20 -12.58
C LYS A 90 -7.05 -10.31 -13.04
N ASN A 91 -6.84 -10.50 -14.34
CA ASN A 91 -5.51 -10.56 -14.95
C ASN A 91 -5.01 -9.18 -15.38
N ALA A 92 -5.84 -8.13 -15.37
CA ALA A 92 -5.44 -6.75 -15.60
C ALA A 92 -5.08 -6.07 -14.28
N PHE A 93 -3.77 -5.89 -14.03
CA PHE A 93 -3.29 -5.30 -12.78
C PHE A 93 -1.96 -4.55 -12.96
N LEU A 94 -1.71 -3.62 -12.05
CA LEU A 94 -0.39 -3.04 -11.84
C LEU A 94 0.45 -3.99 -10.99
N VAL A 95 1.70 -4.21 -11.41
CA VAL A 95 2.70 -4.92 -10.63
C VAL A 95 3.45 -3.90 -9.78
N HIS A 96 3.34 -4.00 -8.46
CA HIS A 96 4.04 -3.12 -7.52
C HIS A 96 5.24 -3.84 -6.89
N GLU A 97 6.44 -3.26 -7.01
CA GLU A 97 7.67 -3.84 -6.46
C GLU A 97 8.33 -2.87 -5.47
N PRO A 98 7.75 -2.70 -4.26
CA PRO A 98 8.21 -1.70 -3.30
C PRO A 98 9.54 -2.06 -2.62
N ILE A 99 9.92 -3.34 -2.66
CA ILE A 99 11.10 -3.89 -1.98
C ILE A 99 12.11 -4.35 -3.04
N ARG A 100 12.96 -3.43 -3.50
CA ARG A 100 14.06 -3.73 -4.45
C ARG A 100 15.38 -4.10 -3.77
N GLY A 101 15.49 -3.92 -2.45
CA GLY A 101 16.69 -4.28 -1.68
C GLY A 101 16.47 -4.13 -0.17
N PHE A 102 17.07 -5.02 0.61
CA PHE A 102 16.86 -5.11 2.05
C PHE A 102 17.18 -3.80 2.77
N SER A 103 18.39 -3.26 2.58
CA SER A 103 18.84 -2.04 3.27
C SER A 103 18.00 -0.81 2.92
N SER A 104 17.62 -0.65 1.65
CA SER A 104 16.76 0.46 1.21
C SER A 104 15.36 0.35 1.80
N HIS A 105 14.79 -0.86 1.79
CA HIS A 105 13.49 -1.11 2.40
C HIS A 105 13.52 -0.89 3.91
N PHE A 106 14.56 -1.37 4.59
CA PHE A 106 14.74 -1.17 6.03
C PHE A 106 14.83 0.32 6.38
N LYS A 107 15.60 1.12 5.63
CA LYS A 107 15.66 2.58 5.79
C LYS A 107 14.28 3.24 5.60
N LYS A 108 13.50 2.81 4.60
CA LYS A 108 12.12 3.28 4.42
C LYS A 108 11.24 2.90 5.62
N MET A 109 11.31 1.65 6.06
CA MET A 109 10.53 1.14 7.19
C MET A 109 10.82 1.93 8.48
N VAL A 110 12.08 2.22 8.78
CA VAL A 110 12.46 3.04 9.95
C VAL A 110 11.86 4.44 9.85
N ARG A 111 11.97 5.10 8.70
CA ARG A 111 11.40 6.44 8.47
C ARG A 111 9.87 6.47 8.58
N TYR A 112 9.18 5.48 8.02
CA TYR A 112 7.72 5.37 8.18
C TYR A 112 7.31 5.11 9.63
N ALA A 113 8.09 4.31 10.36
CA ALA A 113 7.87 4.09 11.78
C ALA A 113 8.05 5.39 12.59
N GLU A 114 9.03 6.22 12.24
CA GLU A 114 9.25 7.55 12.85
C GLU A 114 8.08 8.49 12.58
N TRP A 115 7.66 8.65 11.33
CA TRP A 115 6.52 9.51 10.97
C TRP A 115 5.24 9.06 11.66
N SER A 116 4.96 7.75 11.66
CA SER A 116 3.76 7.23 12.32
C SER A 116 3.83 7.37 13.84
N ALA A 117 5.02 7.23 14.44
CA ALA A 117 5.21 7.46 15.87
C ALA A 117 5.00 8.93 16.25
N LEU A 118 5.49 9.86 15.42
CA LEU A 118 5.30 11.29 15.63
C LEU A 118 3.81 11.67 15.58
N ASP A 119 3.10 11.26 14.53
CA ASP A 119 1.66 11.48 14.38
C ASP A 119 0.89 10.90 15.58
N MET A 120 1.22 9.69 16.02
CA MET A 120 0.61 9.10 17.22
C MET A 120 0.90 9.93 18.48
N TYR A 121 2.14 10.42 18.64
CA TYR A 121 2.55 11.21 19.80
C TYR A 121 1.84 12.56 19.85
N GLU A 122 1.73 13.26 18.71
CA GLU A 122 1.03 14.53 18.54
C GLU A 122 -0.47 14.38 18.82
N ASN A 123 -1.08 13.25 18.43
CA ASN A 123 -2.46 12.89 18.78
C ASN A 123 -2.63 12.38 20.22
N GLY A 124 -1.63 12.58 21.10
CA GLY A 124 -1.72 12.22 22.52
C GLY A 124 -1.55 10.73 22.85
N ILE A 125 -1.28 9.88 21.86
CA ILE A 125 -1.08 8.44 22.08
C ILE A 125 0.30 8.21 22.72
N ARG A 126 0.37 7.25 23.64
CA ARG A 126 1.62 6.84 24.29
C ARG A 126 1.81 5.33 24.18
N ALA A 127 3.07 4.90 24.14
CA ALA A 127 3.40 3.48 24.07
C ALA A 127 3.10 2.79 25.42
N LYS A 128 2.54 1.58 25.36
CA LYS A 128 2.23 0.70 26.50
C LYS A 128 2.84 -0.67 26.25
N CYS A 129 3.09 -1.47 27.27
CA CYS A 129 3.77 -2.77 27.13
C CYS A 129 3.10 -3.70 26.10
N TYR A 130 1.77 -3.75 26.06
CA TYR A 130 1.06 -4.60 25.10
C TYR A 130 1.25 -4.17 23.63
N HIS A 131 1.66 -2.93 23.37
CA HIS A 131 1.95 -2.46 22.02
C HIS A 131 3.19 -3.13 21.40
N PHE A 132 4.11 -3.64 22.22
CA PHE A 132 5.33 -4.28 21.75
C PHE A 132 5.16 -5.77 21.44
N VAL A 133 4.28 -6.44 22.17
CA VAL A 133 4.10 -7.90 22.05
C VAL A 133 2.82 -8.21 21.27
N PHE A 134 1.67 -7.78 21.77
CA PHE A 134 0.38 -8.17 21.21
C PHE A 134 0.09 -7.52 19.86
N ARG A 135 0.46 -6.25 19.64
CA ARG A 135 0.19 -5.59 18.34
C ARG A 135 0.97 -6.20 17.17
N PRO A 136 2.30 -6.46 17.26
CA PRO A 136 3.04 -7.14 16.20
C PRO A 136 2.57 -8.58 16.00
N LEU A 137 2.34 -9.32 17.09
CA LEU A 137 1.87 -10.71 17.02
C LEU A 137 0.49 -10.80 16.35
N PHE A 138 -0.45 -9.96 16.77
CA PHE A 138 -1.78 -9.89 16.15
C PHE A 138 -1.67 -9.53 14.67
N LYS A 139 -0.79 -8.58 14.30
CA LYS A 139 -0.56 -8.22 12.89
C LYS A 139 -0.04 -9.42 12.10
N PHE A 140 0.90 -10.17 12.64
CA PHE A 140 1.40 -11.40 12.02
C PHE A 140 0.27 -12.42 11.82
N ILE A 141 -0.49 -12.73 12.88
CA ILE A 141 -1.58 -13.73 12.82
C ILE A 141 -2.61 -13.36 11.76
N VAL A 142 -3.01 -12.08 11.72
CA VAL A 142 -3.98 -11.60 10.72
C VAL A 142 -3.44 -11.75 9.30
N HIS A 143 -2.19 -11.39 9.05
CA HIS A 143 -1.64 -11.45 7.70
C HIS A 143 -1.29 -12.88 7.26
N TYR A 144 -0.75 -13.67 8.18
CA TYR A 144 -0.32 -15.02 7.90
C TYR A 144 -1.51 -15.97 7.76
N PHE A 145 -2.39 -16.03 8.76
CA PHE A 145 -3.51 -16.99 8.79
C PHE A 145 -4.78 -16.43 8.17
N ILE A 146 -5.23 -15.23 8.58
CA ILE A 146 -6.54 -14.71 8.13
C ILE A 146 -6.48 -14.24 6.68
N LYS A 147 -5.39 -13.58 6.27
CA LYS A 147 -5.16 -13.17 4.87
C LYS A 147 -4.45 -14.23 4.04
N LEU A 148 -4.33 -15.44 4.57
CA LEU A 148 -3.79 -16.61 3.88
C LEU A 148 -2.37 -16.39 3.33
N GLY A 149 -1.56 -15.54 3.97
CA GLY A 149 -0.17 -15.31 3.56
C GLY A 149 0.67 -16.59 3.55
N PHE A 150 0.33 -17.60 4.36
CA PHE A 150 0.99 -18.90 4.32
C PHE A 150 0.88 -19.61 2.94
N LEU A 151 -0.15 -19.31 2.15
CA LEU A 151 -0.31 -19.87 0.79
C LEU A 151 0.70 -19.30 -0.21
N ASP A 152 1.35 -18.17 0.10
CA ASP A 152 2.48 -17.64 -0.66
C ASP A 152 3.84 -18.25 -0.23
N GLY A 153 3.80 -19.26 0.66
CA GLY A 153 4.94 -20.05 1.13
C GLY A 153 5.96 -19.22 1.93
N MET A 154 7.24 -19.49 1.73
CA MET A 154 8.33 -18.79 2.44
C MET A 154 8.29 -17.26 2.24
N ARG A 155 7.84 -16.80 1.07
CA ARG A 155 7.74 -15.36 0.76
C ARG A 155 6.66 -14.70 1.61
N GLY A 156 5.52 -15.37 1.75
CA GLY A 156 4.43 -14.91 2.60
C GLY A 156 4.83 -14.85 4.07
N LEU A 157 5.54 -15.88 4.56
CA LEU A 157 6.10 -15.87 5.92
C LEU A 157 7.02 -14.66 6.17
N ILE A 158 8.00 -14.45 5.29
CA ILE A 158 8.93 -13.32 5.39
C ILE A 158 8.18 -11.99 5.34
N LEU A 159 7.21 -11.83 4.44
CA LEU A 159 6.45 -10.59 4.29
C LEU A 159 5.57 -10.30 5.52
N CYS A 160 4.93 -11.33 6.08
CA CYS A 160 4.16 -11.22 7.32
C CYS A 160 5.06 -10.80 8.49
N GLN A 161 6.27 -11.37 8.57
CA GLN A 161 7.25 -11.03 9.60
C GLN A 161 7.75 -9.59 9.47
N ILE A 162 8.10 -9.15 8.25
CA ILE A 162 8.47 -7.75 7.97
C ILE A 162 7.34 -6.80 8.40
N THR A 163 6.09 -7.16 8.09
CA THR A 163 4.92 -6.37 8.47
C THR A 163 4.77 -6.29 9.99
N ALA A 164 4.97 -7.37 10.73
CA ALA A 164 4.93 -7.38 12.18
C ALA A 164 6.07 -6.54 12.80
N ILE A 165 7.29 -6.68 12.27
CA ILE A 165 8.46 -5.89 12.70
C ILE A 165 8.21 -4.39 12.49
N SER A 166 7.58 -3.99 11.38
CA SER A 166 7.25 -2.58 11.14
C SER A 166 6.33 -2.00 12.22
N VAL A 167 5.38 -2.79 12.74
CA VAL A 167 4.50 -2.40 13.85
C VAL A 167 5.29 -2.25 15.14
N PHE A 168 6.19 -3.19 15.43
CA PHE A 168 7.07 -3.10 16.59
C PHE A 168 7.93 -1.82 16.54
N MET A 169 8.58 -1.55 15.41
CA MET A 169 9.43 -0.37 15.23
C MET A 169 8.68 0.94 15.47
N LYS A 170 7.44 1.04 14.99
CA LYS A 170 6.58 2.20 15.24
C LYS A 170 6.38 2.45 16.74
N TYR A 171 6.03 1.42 17.50
CA TYR A 171 5.80 1.58 18.95
C TYR A 171 7.09 1.78 19.73
N TYR A 172 8.20 1.19 19.28
CA TYR A 172 9.53 1.51 19.78
C TYR A 172 9.86 3.00 19.62
N LYS A 173 9.67 3.57 18.43
CA LYS A 173 9.88 5.01 18.20
C LYS A 173 8.94 5.87 19.04
N LEU A 174 7.67 5.48 19.16
CA LEU A 174 6.70 6.20 20.01
C LEU A 174 7.11 6.22 21.48
N TYR A 175 7.68 5.14 21.99
CA TYR A 175 8.18 5.07 23.37
C TYR A 175 9.35 6.03 23.59
N PHE A 176 10.30 6.08 22.65
CA PHE A 176 11.41 7.04 22.70
C PHE A 176 10.93 8.49 22.71
N LEU A 177 9.97 8.85 21.85
CA LEU A 177 9.35 10.17 21.83
C LEU A 177 8.64 10.48 23.16
N SER A 178 7.91 9.50 23.70
CA SER A 178 7.17 9.65 24.97
C SER A 178 8.07 9.93 26.17
N LYS A 179 9.31 9.43 26.15
CA LYS A 179 10.31 9.62 27.21
C LYS A 179 11.24 10.82 26.98
N LYS A 180 11.00 11.65 25.95
CA LYS A 180 11.91 12.74 25.51
C LYS A 180 13.35 12.27 25.26
N LEU A 181 13.56 11.01 24.91
CA LEU A 181 14.89 10.45 24.60
C LEU A 181 15.42 10.91 23.23
N SER A 182 14.71 11.81 22.52
CA SER A 182 15.05 12.24 21.16
C SER A 182 16.03 13.42 21.07
N LYS A 183 16.60 13.87 22.20
CA LYS A 183 17.62 14.92 22.23
C LYS A 183 18.91 14.38 22.89
N LYS A 184 19.67 13.60 22.14
CA LYS A 184 21.12 13.45 22.32
C LYS A 184 21.75 13.36 20.95
#